data_AF-A0A2R7TB55-F1
#
_entry.id   AF-A0A2R7TB55-F1
#
_cell.length_a   1.000
_cell.length_b   1.000
_cell.length_c   1.000
_cell.angle_alpha   90.00
_cell.angle_beta   90.00
_cell.angle_gamma   90.00
#
_symmetry.space_group_name_H-M   'P 1'
#
loop_
_entity.id
_entity.type
_entity.pdbx_description
1 polymer ?
#
loop_
_entity_poly.entity_id
_entity_poly.type
_entity_poly.pdbx_seq_one_letter_code
_entity_poly.pdbx_strand_id
1 'polypeptide(L)'
;MRQGGPGGDAARSWVEGRLEACQRHDGVLARSVMVARLVKACGAEALPELIDAQLLTCGPDSMHFVGFERDPLTRRDTAQAWTYTGPGLDRFHCQAVRSQGAPRPRWIQAQASWHLGKLTMADELDPVLGRWVPVARFHGISQDSEIVQPLVAAKLTQFLLSGRVVLTGMNRHPETEVEQAQTWLLLPATEPPNGAGVLFGE
;
A
#
# COMPACT_ATOMS: atom_id res chain seq x y z
N MET A 1 49.70 13.45 6.68
CA MET A 1 49.64 12.00 6.93
C MET A 1 48.30 11.74 7.62
N ARG A 2 47.49 10.86 7.01
CA ARG A 2 46.13 10.36 7.37
C ARG A 2 44.94 11.34 7.36
N GLN A 3 44.27 11.28 6.19
CA GLN A 3 42.83 11.48 5.98
C GLN A 3 42.00 10.45 6.75
N GLY A 4 40.74 10.81 7.03
CA GLY A 4 39.67 9.91 7.45
C GLY A 4 38.39 10.71 7.71
N GLY A 5 37.59 10.96 6.67
CA GLY A 5 36.31 11.66 6.79
C GLY A 5 35.18 10.75 7.29
N PRO A 6 34.05 11.31 7.72
CA PRO A 6 32.76 10.62 7.68
C PRO A 6 31.94 11.14 6.50
N GLY A 7 31.47 10.19 5.69
CA GLY A 7 30.57 10.43 4.57
C GLY A 7 29.29 11.16 4.99
N GLY A 8 28.75 11.96 4.08
CA GLY A 8 27.52 12.70 4.29
C GLY A 8 26.36 11.75 4.58
N ASP A 9 25.91 11.75 5.84
CA ASP A 9 24.58 11.28 6.19
C ASP A 9 23.57 12.18 5.47
N ALA A 10 22.85 11.61 4.49
CA ALA A 10 21.67 12.26 3.95
C ALA A 10 20.75 12.59 5.13
N ALA A 11 20.50 13.89 5.38
CA ALA A 11 19.74 14.36 6.52
C ALA A 11 18.35 13.69 6.52
N ARG A 12 18.13 12.78 7.48
CA ARG A 12 16.82 12.13 7.67
C ARG A 12 15.94 13.08 8.47
N SER A 13 14.93 13.68 7.84
CA SER A 13 13.92 14.48 8.50
C SER A 13 12.71 13.61 8.89
N TRP A 14 12.25 13.74 10.13
CA TRP A 14 11.05 13.04 10.62
C TRP A 14 9.90 14.03 10.79
N VAL A 15 8.70 13.62 10.39
CA VAL A 15 7.48 14.42 10.48
C VAL A 15 6.32 13.53 10.95
N GLU A 16 5.59 13.96 11.96
CA GLU A 16 4.39 13.29 12.43
C GLU A 16 3.17 13.69 11.58
N GLY A 17 2.36 12.70 11.23
CA GLY A 17 1.15 12.90 10.45
C GLY A 17 0.49 11.58 10.08
N ARG A 18 -0.66 11.67 9.44
CA ARG A 18 -1.34 10.55 8.82
C ARG A 18 -0.88 10.43 7.36
N LEU A 19 -0.42 9.26 6.97
CA LEU A 19 -0.18 8.97 5.57
C LEU A 19 -1.52 8.79 4.85
N GLU A 20 -1.64 9.24 3.61
CA GLU A 20 -2.79 9.07 2.72
C GLU A 20 -2.27 8.67 1.35
N ALA A 21 -3.04 7.92 0.58
CA ALA A 21 -2.70 7.57 -0.78
C ALA A 21 -3.97 7.47 -1.60
N CYS A 22 -4.03 8.06 -2.77
CA CYS A 22 -5.23 7.98 -3.61
C CYS A 22 -4.89 8.05 -5.09
N GLN A 23 -5.77 7.51 -5.92
CA GLN A 23 -5.69 7.78 -7.34
C GLN A 23 -6.15 9.22 -7.61
N ARG A 24 -5.34 9.94 -8.38
CA ARG A 24 -5.65 11.28 -8.87
C ARG A 24 -5.23 11.38 -10.34
N HIS A 25 -6.01 12.10 -11.15
CA HIS A 25 -5.59 12.44 -12.50
C HIS A 25 -4.47 13.48 -12.44
N ASP A 26 -3.31 13.15 -13.00
CA ASP A 26 -2.18 14.08 -13.09
C ASP A 26 -2.19 14.77 -14.46
N GLY A 27 -2.37 16.09 -14.44
CA GLY A 27 -2.49 16.88 -15.68
C GLY A 27 -1.17 17.02 -16.45
N VAL A 28 -0.02 16.79 -15.82
CA VAL A 28 1.29 16.86 -16.50
C VAL A 28 1.59 15.54 -17.21
N LEU A 29 1.30 14.41 -16.57
CA LEU A 29 1.47 13.07 -17.14
C LEU A 29 0.25 12.61 -17.97
N ALA A 30 -0.83 13.40 -17.97
CA ALA A 30 -2.10 13.13 -18.67
C ALA A 30 -2.69 11.73 -18.39
N ARG A 31 -2.50 11.22 -17.16
CA ARG A 31 -2.98 9.89 -16.74
C ARG A 31 -3.34 9.87 -15.27
N SER A 32 -4.12 8.87 -14.86
CA SER A 32 -4.35 8.60 -13.44
C SER A 32 -3.09 8.02 -12.82
N VAL A 33 -2.65 8.61 -11.72
CA VAL A 33 -1.47 8.20 -10.96
C VAL A 33 -1.84 7.98 -9.50
N MET A 34 -1.05 7.17 -8.81
CA MET A 34 -1.12 7.08 -7.36
C MET A 34 -0.44 8.30 -6.74
N VAL A 35 -1.06 8.91 -5.74
CA VAL A 35 -0.50 10.05 -5.02
C VAL A 35 -0.48 9.71 -3.54
N ALA A 36 0.71 9.67 -2.92
CA ALA A 36 0.84 9.53 -1.47
C ALA A 36 1.12 10.89 -0.81
N ARG A 37 0.48 11.16 0.33
CA ARG A 37 0.52 12.42 1.05
C ARG A 37 0.70 12.16 2.53
N LEU A 38 1.41 13.03 3.23
CA LEU A 38 1.46 13.01 4.69
C LEU A 38 0.69 14.23 5.19
N VAL A 39 -0.41 14.01 5.93
CA VAL A 39 -1.31 15.06 6.41
C VAL A 39 -1.16 15.19 7.93
N LYS A 40 -0.82 16.38 8.42
CA LYS A 40 -0.74 16.66 9.86
C LYS A 40 -2.13 16.61 10.49
N ALA A 41 -2.19 16.50 11.82
CA ALA A 41 -3.46 16.54 12.57
C ALA A 41 -4.31 17.80 12.29
N CYS A 42 -3.67 18.92 11.94
CA CYS A 42 -4.33 20.17 11.55
C CYS A 42 -4.83 20.19 10.09
N GLY A 43 -4.70 19.10 9.33
CA GLY A 43 -5.12 18.99 7.93
C GLY A 43 -4.12 19.56 6.91
N ALA A 44 -3.01 20.16 7.36
CA ALA A 44 -1.96 20.65 6.47
C ALA A 44 -1.08 19.51 5.94
N GLU A 45 -0.67 19.59 4.67
CA GLU A 45 0.33 18.68 4.11
C GLU A 45 1.68 18.89 4.81
N ALA A 46 2.21 17.81 5.36
CA ALA A 46 3.39 17.78 6.20
C ALA A 46 4.68 17.69 5.37
N LEU A 47 4.56 17.07 4.20
CA LEU A 47 5.57 16.88 3.18
C LEU A 47 4.91 17.04 1.80
N PRO A 48 5.67 17.45 0.75
CA PRO A 48 5.20 17.46 -0.63
C PRO A 48 4.68 16.09 -1.05
N GLU A 49 3.59 16.02 -1.78
CA GLU A 49 3.05 14.71 -2.20
C GLU A 49 3.99 13.91 -3.11
N LEU A 50 3.96 12.58 -2.98
CA LEU A 50 4.60 11.65 -3.90
C LEU A 50 3.65 11.28 -5.03
N ILE A 51 3.99 11.67 -6.25
CA ILE A 51 3.31 11.31 -7.49
C ILE A 51 3.83 9.96 -8.00
N ASP A 52 2.95 9.19 -8.62
CA ASP A 52 3.20 7.80 -9.05
C ASP A 52 3.72 6.93 -7.89
N ALA A 53 3.16 7.16 -6.70
CA ALA A 53 3.62 6.51 -5.49
C ALA A 53 3.38 5.00 -5.50
N GLN A 54 4.39 4.25 -5.10
CA GLN A 54 4.37 2.79 -5.02
C GLN A 54 4.79 2.37 -3.62
N LEU A 55 4.02 1.46 -3.02
CA LEU A 55 4.39 0.78 -1.78
C LEU A 55 5.40 -0.31 -2.13
N LEU A 56 6.65 -0.15 -1.70
CA LEU A 56 7.70 -1.16 -1.91
C LEU A 56 7.59 -2.28 -0.89
N THR A 57 7.50 -1.92 0.39
CA THR A 57 7.43 -2.91 1.47
C THR A 57 6.47 -2.42 2.54
N CYS A 58 5.69 -3.35 3.07
CA CYS A 58 4.86 -3.17 4.25
C CYS A 58 5.28 -4.22 5.27
N GLY A 59 5.73 -3.76 6.44
CA GLY A 59 6.17 -4.57 7.55
C GLY A 59 5.33 -4.31 8.81
N PRO A 60 5.62 -5.03 9.90
CA PRO A 60 4.85 -4.93 11.16
C PRO A 60 4.87 -3.51 11.77
N ASP A 61 5.96 -2.78 11.56
CA ASP A 61 6.18 -1.46 12.18
C ASP A 61 6.42 -0.34 11.15
N SER A 62 6.45 -0.69 9.86
CA SER A 62 6.83 0.27 8.82
C SER A 62 6.14 0.05 7.48
N MET A 63 5.95 1.15 6.75
CA MET A 63 5.62 1.13 5.32
C MET A 63 6.62 1.99 4.56
N HIS A 64 7.10 1.48 3.44
CA HIS A 64 8.06 2.16 2.58
C HIS A 64 7.44 2.49 1.23
N PHE A 65 7.38 3.77 0.91
CA PHE A 65 6.88 4.29 -0.34
C PHE A 65 8.03 4.84 -1.17
N VAL A 66 7.91 4.71 -2.48
CA VAL A 66 8.69 5.49 -3.43
C VAL A 66 7.77 6.21 -4.39
N GLY A 67 8.24 7.32 -4.94
CA GLY A 67 7.52 8.07 -5.95
C GLY A 67 8.31 9.29 -6.37
N PHE A 68 7.63 10.24 -6.98
CA PHE A 68 8.21 11.49 -7.43
C PHE A 68 7.59 12.66 -6.68
N GLU A 69 8.42 13.42 -5.97
CA GLU A 69 8.04 14.75 -5.55
C GLU A 69 8.16 15.69 -6.75
N ARG A 70 7.09 16.43 -7.05
CA ARG A 70 7.08 17.42 -8.12
C ARG A 70 7.20 18.82 -7.53
N ASP A 71 8.24 19.53 -7.94
CA ASP A 71 8.39 20.95 -7.63
C ASP A 71 7.25 21.75 -8.31
N PRO A 72 6.42 22.49 -7.55
CA PRO A 72 5.28 23.22 -8.11
C PRO A 72 5.69 24.38 -9.03
N LEU A 73 6.90 24.94 -8.87
CA LEU A 73 7.42 26.05 -9.66
C LEU A 73 8.12 25.54 -10.92
N THR A 74 9.02 24.56 -10.77
CA THR A 74 9.85 24.09 -11.89
C THR A 74 9.25 22.88 -12.64
N ARG A 75 8.23 22.24 -12.06
CA ARG A 75 7.62 20.98 -12.53
C ARG A 75 8.61 19.82 -12.67
N ARG A 76 9.78 19.93 -12.04
CA ARG A 76 10.77 18.85 -12.03
C ARG A 76 10.36 17.79 -11.03
N ASP A 77 10.46 16.55 -11.48
CA ASP A 77 10.21 15.37 -10.68
C ASP A 77 11.52 14.90 -10.03
N THR A 78 11.51 14.78 -8.71
CA THR A 78 12.62 14.25 -7.93
C THR A 78 12.18 12.93 -7.31
N ALA A 79 12.95 11.87 -7.54
CA ALA A 79 12.68 10.58 -6.92
C ALA A 79 12.84 10.69 -5.40
N GLN A 80 11.84 10.21 -4.68
CA GLN A 80 11.79 10.26 -3.22
C GLN A 80 11.38 8.91 -2.66
N ALA A 81 11.84 8.64 -1.44
CA ALA A 81 11.47 7.47 -0.67
C ALA A 81 10.97 7.91 0.71
N TRP A 82 9.77 7.49 1.09
CA TRP A 82 9.19 7.76 2.39
C TRP A 82 9.13 6.49 3.22
N THR A 83 9.60 6.57 4.46
CA THR A 83 9.42 5.52 5.44
C THR A 83 8.47 6.02 6.51
N TYR A 84 7.28 5.43 6.58
CA TYR A 84 6.37 5.62 7.71
C TYR A 84 6.72 4.58 8.77
N THR A 85 7.07 5.04 9.98
CA THR A 85 7.27 4.19 11.17
C THR A 85 6.22 4.56 12.20
N GLY A 86 5.40 3.61 12.63
CA GLY A 86 4.40 3.82 13.68
C GLY A 86 4.41 2.67 14.67
N PRO A 87 4.07 2.90 15.96
CA PRO A 87 4.08 1.87 17.01
C PRO A 87 2.93 0.84 16.87
N GLY A 88 2.58 0.44 15.65
CA GLY A 88 1.44 -0.44 15.41
C GLY A 88 0.93 -0.45 13.99
N LEU A 89 1.74 -0.94 13.03
CA LEU A 89 1.15 -1.49 11.79
C LEU A 89 0.78 -2.98 11.96
N ASP A 90 0.71 -3.43 13.21
CA ASP A 90 1.03 -4.80 13.56
C ASP A 90 0.07 -5.84 13.01
N ARG A 91 -1.20 -5.48 12.78
CA ARG A 91 -2.22 -6.43 12.31
C ARG A 91 -3.31 -5.74 11.51
N PHE A 92 -3.61 -6.30 10.34
CA PHE A 92 -4.71 -5.89 9.50
C PHE A 92 -5.80 -6.96 9.50
N HIS A 93 -7.03 -6.55 9.23
CA HIS A 93 -8.08 -7.47 8.77
C HIS A 93 -8.19 -7.41 7.25
N CYS A 94 -8.05 -8.54 6.56
CA CYS A 94 -8.09 -8.60 5.09
C CYS A 94 -9.42 -9.11 4.54
N GLN A 95 -10.00 -8.39 3.57
CA GLN A 95 -11.18 -8.82 2.81
C GLN A 95 -10.98 -8.59 1.31
N ALA A 96 -11.25 -9.61 0.49
CA ALA A 96 -11.39 -9.43 -0.96
C ALA A 96 -12.71 -8.73 -1.30
N VAL A 97 -12.66 -7.51 -1.85
CA VAL A 97 -13.84 -6.70 -2.19
C VAL A 97 -14.23 -6.76 -3.66
N ARG A 98 -13.31 -7.18 -4.53
CA ARG A 98 -13.56 -7.48 -5.95
C ARG A 98 -12.90 -8.80 -6.32
N SER A 99 -13.53 -9.56 -7.20
CA SER A 99 -12.99 -10.80 -7.77
C SER A 99 -13.21 -10.78 -9.27
N GLN A 100 -12.17 -11.10 -10.05
CA GLN A 100 -12.22 -11.07 -11.52
C GLN A 100 -12.70 -9.70 -12.07
N GLY A 101 -12.32 -8.61 -11.39
CA GLY A 101 -12.70 -7.25 -11.78
C GLY A 101 -14.14 -6.84 -11.45
N ALA A 102 -14.97 -7.73 -10.90
CA ALA A 102 -16.33 -7.41 -10.47
C ALA A 102 -16.40 -7.17 -8.94
N PRO A 103 -17.18 -6.18 -8.47
CA PRO A 103 -17.44 -6.00 -7.04
C PRO A 103 -18.14 -7.22 -6.47
N ARG A 104 -17.71 -7.68 -5.29
CA ARG A 104 -18.44 -8.73 -4.56
C ARG A 104 -19.75 -8.12 -4.00
N PRO A 105 -20.90 -8.79 -4.15
CA PRO A 105 -22.16 -8.34 -3.57
C PRO A 105 -22.05 -8.05 -2.06
N ARG A 106 -22.70 -6.97 -1.59
CA ARG A 106 -22.63 -6.53 -0.18
C ARG A 106 -23.03 -7.62 0.83
N TRP A 107 -24.00 -8.47 0.49
CA TRP A 107 -24.42 -9.58 1.35
C TRP A 107 -23.34 -10.67 1.45
N ILE A 108 -22.54 -10.90 0.40
CA ILE A 108 -21.36 -11.78 0.45
C ILE A 108 -20.26 -11.14 1.29
N GLN A 109 -20.07 -9.82 1.18
CA GLN A 109 -19.10 -9.10 2.00
C GLN A 109 -19.47 -9.14 3.49
N ALA A 110 -20.76 -9.06 3.83
CA ALA A 110 -21.25 -9.16 5.20
C ALA A 110 -21.11 -10.58 5.79
N GLN A 111 -21.03 -11.61 4.94
CA GLN A 111 -20.82 -13.01 5.31
C GLN A 111 -19.35 -13.44 5.16
N ALA A 112 -18.47 -12.54 4.71
CA ALA A 112 -17.08 -12.87 4.41
C ALA A 112 -16.33 -13.23 5.69
N SER A 113 -15.45 -14.23 5.59
CA SER A 113 -14.49 -14.55 6.63
C SER A 113 -13.45 -13.43 6.71
N TRP A 114 -13.47 -12.69 7.81
CA TRP A 114 -12.45 -11.71 8.12
C TRP A 114 -11.26 -12.40 8.76
N HIS A 115 -10.07 -12.13 8.25
CA HIS A 115 -8.85 -12.73 8.75
C HIS A 115 -8.05 -11.67 9.49
N LEU A 116 -7.72 -11.91 10.76
CA LEU A 116 -6.79 -11.07 11.51
C LEU A 116 -5.38 -11.63 11.34
N GLY A 117 -4.44 -10.77 10.97
CA GLY A 117 -3.12 -11.20 10.59
C GLY A 117 -2.20 -10.05 10.23
N LYS A 118 -1.03 -10.37 9.72
CA LYS A 118 0.00 -9.41 9.35
C LYS A 118 0.17 -9.40 7.83
N LEU A 119 0.15 -8.20 7.26
CA LEU A 119 0.53 -7.98 5.87
C LEU A 119 2.06 -7.90 5.77
N THR A 120 2.61 -8.60 4.80
CA THR A 120 3.98 -8.40 4.32
C THR A 120 3.97 -8.10 2.84
N MET A 121 4.89 -7.25 2.38
CA MET A 121 5.13 -7.03 0.95
C MET A 121 6.63 -7.11 0.67
N ALA A 122 6.98 -7.88 -0.36
CA ALA A 122 8.34 -8.02 -0.85
C ALA A 122 8.33 -8.18 -2.36
N ASP A 123 9.44 -7.79 -3.01
CA ASP A 123 9.65 -8.14 -4.41
C ASP A 123 10.07 -9.61 -4.51
N GLU A 124 9.37 -10.36 -5.35
CA GLU A 124 9.66 -11.75 -5.65
C GLU A 124 9.81 -11.94 -7.16
N LEU A 125 10.67 -12.87 -7.58
CA LEU A 125 10.80 -13.24 -8.99
C LEU A 125 9.55 -14.00 -9.42
N ASP A 126 8.72 -13.40 -10.28
CA ASP A 126 7.55 -14.06 -10.84
C ASP A 126 8.00 -15.12 -11.87
N PRO A 127 7.72 -16.41 -11.64
CA PRO A 127 8.16 -17.47 -12.55
C PRO A 127 7.44 -17.46 -13.90
N VAL A 128 6.25 -16.85 -13.98
CA VAL A 128 5.45 -16.76 -15.21
C VAL A 128 5.86 -15.53 -16.03
N LEU A 129 6.05 -14.39 -15.37
CA LEU A 129 6.40 -13.13 -16.04
C LEU A 129 7.92 -12.96 -16.26
N GLY A 130 8.75 -13.77 -15.60
CA GLY A 130 10.22 -13.70 -15.70
C GLY A 130 10.82 -12.38 -15.18
N ARG A 131 10.13 -11.70 -14.25
CA ARG A 131 10.55 -10.42 -13.69
C ARG A 131 10.22 -10.32 -12.21
N TRP A 132 10.93 -9.46 -11.50
CA TRP A 132 10.61 -9.12 -10.12
C TRP A 132 9.30 -8.34 -10.05
N VAL A 133 8.39 -8.77 -9.18
CA VAL A 133 7.10 -8.12 -8.95
C VAL A 133 6.84 -8.02 -7.45
N PRO A 134 6.16 -6.96 -6.98
CA PRO A 134 5.75 -6.85 -5.59
C PRO A 134 4.67 -7.89 -5.30
N VAL A 135 4.89 -8.71 -4.28
CA VAL A 135 3.95 -9.73 -3.80
C VAL A 135 3.50 -9.36 -2.39
N ALA A 136 2.20 -9.23 -2.19
CA ALA A 136 1.61 -9.03 -0.88
C ALA A 136 1.12 -10.37 -0.32
N ARG A 137 1.60 -10.71 0.88
CA ARG A 137 1.22 -11.92 1.62
C ARG A 137 0.56 -11.53 2.93
N PHE A 138 -0.42 -12.33 3.33
CA PHE A 138 -1.15 -12.08 4.57
C PHE A 138 -1.08 -13.31 5.45
N HIS A 139 -0.34 -13.18 6.55
CA HIS A 139 -0.04 -14.24 7.48
C HIS A 139 -0.92 -14.14 8.72
N GLY A 140 -1.18 -15.27 9.39
CA GLY A 140 -1.84 -15.26 10.69
C GLY A 140 -1.05 -14.56 11.78
N ILE A 141 -1.69 -14.38 12.93
CA ILE A 141 -1.09 -13.73 14.10
C ILE A 141 0.21 -14.44 14.53
N SER A 142 0.28 -15.76 14.41
CA SER A 142 1.49 -16.54 14.73
C SER A 142 2.54 -16.53 13.62
N GLN A 143 2.26 -15.91 12.46
CA GLN A 143 3.12 -15.85 11.25
C GLN A 143 3.45 -17.19 10.58
N ASP A 144 3.02 -18.33 11.14
CA ASP A 144 3.37 -19.67 10.63
C ASP A 144 2.61 -20.09 9.37
N SER A 145 1.52 -19.40 9.02
CA SER A 145 0.71 -19.74 7.86
C SER A 145 0.16 -18.52 7.14
N GLU A 146 0.18 -18.60 5.81
CA GLU A 146 -0.58 -17.69 4.93
C GLU A 146 -2.05 -18.04 5.00
N ILE A 147 -2.89 -17.06 5.30
CA ILE A 147 -4.33 -17.29 5.49
C ILE A 147 -5.09 -17.09 4.17
N VAL A 148 -4.55 -16.28 3.26
CA VAL A 148 -5.10 -16.04 1.93
C VAL A 148 -4.01 -16.17 0.88
N GLN A 149 -4.40 -16.53 -0.34
CA GLN A 149 -3.47 -16.63 -1.47
C GLN A 149 -2.75 -15.30 -1.70
N PRO A 150 -1.46 -15.28 -2.03
CA PRO A 150 -0.72 -14.05 -2.25
C PRO A 150 -1.31 -13.19 -3.38
N LEU A 151 -1.20 -11.88 -3.22
CA LEU A 151 -1.54 -10.91 -4.26
C LEU A 151 -0.26 -10.53 -5.01
N VAL A 152 -0.13 -11.03 -6.23
CA VAL A 152 1.01 -10.78 -7.13
C VAL A 152 0.83 -9.45 -7.86
N ALA A 153 1.94 -8.77 -8.16
CA ALA A 153 1.94 -7.42 -8.69
C ALA A 153 1.06 -6.47 -7.84
N ALA A 154 1.13 -6.65 -6.52
CA ALA A 154 0.36 -5.89 -5.56
C ALA A 154 0.73 -4.41 -5.62
N LYS A 155 -0.30 -3.56 -5.69
CA LYS A 155 -0.18 -2.12 -5.73
C LYS A 155 -1.12 -1.51 -4.70
N LEU A 156 -0.63 -0.52 -3.97
CA LEU A 156 -1.51 0.35 -3.21
C LEU A 156 -2.35 1.18 -4.18
N THR A 157 -3.68 1.07 -4.07
CA THR A 157 -4.62 1.91 -4.82
C THR A 157 -5.26 2.99 -3.96
N GLN A 158 -5.30 2.81 -2.64
CA GLN A 158 -5.80 3.86 -1.74
C GLN A 158 -5.34 3.62 -0.30
N PHE A 159 -4.97 4.67 0.43
CA PHE A 159 -4.86 4.71 1.87
C PHE A 159 -5.85 5.77 2.38
N LEU A 160 -6.78 5.35 3.23
CA LEU A 160 -7.85 6.18 3.74
C LEU A 160 -7.46 6.85 5.06
N LEU A 161 -8.18 7.92 5.35
CA LEU A 161 -8.03 8.77 6.54
C LEU A 161 -8.04 8.03 7.89
N SER A 162 -8.55 6.81 7.93
CA SER A 162 -8.65 6.00 9.15
C SER A 162 -7.62 4.85 9.21
N GLY A 163 -6.62 4.85 8.34
CA GLY A 163 -5.60 3.79 8.31
C GLY A 163 -5.98 2.57 7.47
N ARG A 164 -7.08 2.65 6.71
CA ARG A 164 -7.49 1.57 5.81
C ARG A 164 -6.65 1.61 4.55
N VAL A 165 -6.27 0.45 4.06
CA VAL A 165 -5.40 0.28 2.90
C VAL A 165 -6.14 -0.56 1.85
N VAL A 166 -6.16 -0.11 0.62
CA VAL A 166 -6.71 -0.84 -0.52
C VAL A 166 -5.55 -1.29 -1.40
N LEU A 167 -5.30 -2.60 -1.44
CA LEU A 167 -4.33 -3.20 -2.36
C LEU A 167 -5.08 -3.80 -3.55
N THR A 168 -4.50 -3.68 -4.75
CA THR A 168 -4.95 -4.42 -5.93
C THR A 168 -3.81 -5.22 -6.52
N GLY A 169 -4.12 -6.33 -7.16
CA GLY A 169 -3.15 -7.13 -7.88
C GLY A 169 -3.82 -8.36 -8.48
N MET A 170 -3.00 -9.36 -8.78
CA MET A 170 -3.43 -10.62 -9.36
C MET A 170 -3.31 -11.72 -8.32
N ASN A 171 -4.39 -12.45 -8.08
CA ASN A 171 -4.31 -13.72 -7.39
C ASN A 171 -4.13 -14.82 -8.45
N ARG A 172 -3.13 -15.68 -8.26
CA ARG A 172 -2.83 -16.79 -9.18
C ARG A 172 -3.21 -18.09 -8.50
N HIS A 173 -4.10 -18.87 -9.14
CA HIS A 173 -4.47 -20.17 -8.61
C HIS A 173 -3.27 -21.14 -8.67
N PRO A 174 -2.90 -21.81 -7.57
CA PRO A 174 -1.65 -22.58 -7.49
C PRO A 174 -1.60 -23.78 -8.44
N GLU A 175 -2.76 -24.35 -8.77
CA GLU A 175 -2.83 -25.56 -9.62
C GLU A 175 -3.10 -25.27 -11.10
N THR A 176 -3.77 -24.16 -11.41
CA THR A 176 -4.26 -23.89 -12.78
C THR A 176 -3.56 -22.71 -13.42
N GLU A 177 -2.72 -21.98 -12.66
CA GLU A 177 -2.04 -20.75 -13.05
C GLU A 177 -2.97 -19.64 -13.56
N VAL A 178 -4.29 -19.81 -13.40
CA VAL A 178 -5.28 -18.81 -13.79
C VAL A 178 -5.11 -17.59 -12.91
N GLU A 179 -4.85 -16.46 -13.55
CA GLU A 179 -4.73 -15.17 -12.89
C GLU A 179 -6.08 -14.47 -12.81
N GLN A 180 -6.37 -13.92 -11.63
CA GLN A 180 -7.60 -13.18 -11.39
C GLN A 180 -7.29 -11.88 -10.70
N ALA A 181 -7.76 -10.77 -11.27
CA ALA A 181 -7.67 -9.47 -10.62
C ALA A 181 -8.45 -9.50 -9.30
N GLN A 182 -7.78 -9.09 -8.23
CA GLN A 182 -8.34 -9.00 -6.88
C GLN A 182 -8.07 -7.62 -6.28
N THR A 183 -8.94 -7.24 -5.37
CA THR A 183 -8.76 -6.04 -4.54
C THR A 183 -8.93 -6.44 -3.08
N TRP A 184 -7.93 -6.16 -2.27
CA TRP A 184 -7.96 -6.35 -0.82
C TRP A 184 -8.21 -5.03 -0.15
N LEU A 185 -9.17 -5.03 0.76
CA LEU A 185 -9.27 -4.00 1.77
C LEU A 185 -8.67 -4.51 3.06
N LEU A 186 -7.79 -3.68 3.63
CA LEU A 186 -7.10 -3.93 4.88
C LEU A 186 -7.54 -2.87 5.88
N LEU A 187 -8.03 -3.30 7.02
CA LEU A 187 -8.43 -2.44 8.13
C LEU A 187 -7.42 -2.57 9.28
N PRO A 188 -7.06 -1.50 9.99
CA PRO A 188 -6.28 -1.62 11.22
C PRO A 188 -6.98 -2.54 12.23
N ALA A 189 -6.24 -3.28 13.05
CA ALA A 189 -6.81 -4.15 14.09
C ALA A 189 -7.69 -3.42 15.13
N THR A 190 -7.54 -2.10 15.25
CA THR A 190 -8.39 -1.26 16.10
C THR A 190 -9.76 -0.97 15.49
N GLU A 191 -9.95 -1.20 14.19
CA GLU A 191 -11.24 -1.05 13.52
C GLU A 191 -11.98 -2.40 13.45
N PRO A 192 -13.28 -2.45 13.82
CA PRO A 192 -14.04 -3.68 13.69
C PRO A 192 -14.26 -4.02 12.20
N PRO A 193 -14.36 -5.31 11.84
CA PRO A 193 -14.62 -5.80 10.48
C PRO A 193 -16.04 -5.48 9.96
N ASN A 194 -16.71 -4.48 10.54
CA ASN A 194 -18.10 -4.19 10.27
C ASN A 194 -18.23 -3.46 8.92
N GLY A 195 -18.30 -4.27 7.85
CA GLY A 195 -18.83 -3.89 6.55
C GLY A 195 -18.19 -2.65 5.94
N ALA A 196 -17.02 -2.82 5.33
CA ALA A 196 -16.46 -1.75 4.52
C ALA A 196 -17.23 -1.62 3.19
N GLY A 197 -18.31 -0.85 3.22
CA GLY A 197 -18.78 -0.18 2.03
C GLY A 197 -17.74 0.86 1.64
N VAL A 198 -16.98 0.61 0.58
CA VAL A 198 -16.34 1.71 -0.16
C VAL A 198 -17.50 2.49 -0.78
N LEU A 199 -17.82 3.66 -0.22
CA LEU A 199 -18.68 4.64 -0.87
C LEU A 199 -17.88 5.18 -2.05
N PHE A 200 -18.20 4.73 -3.26
CA PHE A 200 -17.88 5.52 -4.44
C PHE A 200 -18.77 6.74 -4.37
N GLY A 201 -18.18 7.94 -4.27
CA GLY A 201 -18.92 9.17 -4.42
C GLY A 201 -19.72 9.14 -5.72
N GLU A 202 -20.93 9.68 -5.68
CA GLU A 202 -21.78 9.87 -6.86
C GLU A 202 -21.06 10.59 -8.00
#